data_AF-A0A1H5BRI5-F1
#
_entry.id   AF-A0A1H5BRI5-F1
#
_cell.length_a   1.000
_cell.length_b   1.000
_cell.length_c   1.000
_cell.angle_alpha   90.00
_cell.angle_beta   90.00
_cell.angle_gamma   90.00
#
_symmetry.space_group_name_H-M   'P 1'
#
loop_
_entity.id
_entity.type
_entity.pdbx_description
1 polymer ?
#
loop_
_entity_poly.entity_id
_entity_poly.type
_entity_poly.pdbx_seq_one_letter_code
_entity_poly.pdbx_strand_id
1 'polypeptide(L)'
;MAEEGTPRSWDRRARAREEFIDAAYRVIDAHGPRPSMNDIAQEAGATKPRLYRHFEDKADLYKAIADRTTNDVYKLVAPRFNFLLTTPHEALHHAITGYAEVVAEHPNVFRFLADGELKQDGGGSALSLDVERDLTNRLAGVASTIFDSVSADVSDVRFTARAAVGIMVSTTDLWLESSKGAAKPDPEYFVDQVAPLVWGVLDAFLRRNGIELDPTEPLYLALARIKSP
;
A
#
# COMPACT_ATOMS: atom_id res chain seq x y z
N MET A 1 -2.64 36.96 -15.27
CA MET A 1 -1.28 36.61 -15.68
C MET A 1 -0.77 35.62 -14.65
N ALA A 2 -0.76 34.33 -14.97
CA ALA A 2 -0.24 33.29 -14.08
C ALA A 2 1.28 33.21 -14.29
N GLU A 3 2.04 33.38 -13.22
CA GLU A 3 3.46 33.06 -13.21
C GLU A 3 3.60 31.54 -13.32
N GLU A 4 3.81 31.04 -14.54
CA GLU A 4 4.33 29.69 -14.76
C GLU A 4 5.72 29.63 -14.11
N GLY A 5 5.79 28.99 -12.93
CA GLY A 5 7.04 28.85 -12.20
C GLY A 5 8.12 28.21 -13.08
N THR A 6 9.34 28.74 -13.05
CA THR A 6 10.51 28.08 -13.67
C THR A 6 10.73 26.66 -13.10
N PRO A 7 11.24 25.68 -13.87
CA PRO A 7 11.47 24.29 -13.41
C PRO A 7 12.18 24.17 -12.05
N ARG A 8 13.20 25.00 -11.82
CA ARG A 8 13.95 25.08 -10.55
C ARG A 8 13.11 25.48 -9.32
N SER A 9 12.00 26.19 -9.52
CA SER A 9 11.08 26.59 -8.45
C SER A 9 10.17 25.43 -8.03
N TRP A 10 9.70 24.64 -9.00
CA TRP A 10 8.92 23.43 -8.76
C TRP A 10 9.73 22.38 -8.01
N ASP A 11 10.97 22.14 -8.44
CA ASP A 11 11.89 21.18 -7.80
C ASP A 11 12.15 21.55 -6.33
N ARG A 12 12.33 22.84 -6.04
CA ARG A 12 12.51 23.32 -4.65
C ARG A 12 11.25 23.17 -3.82
N ARG A 13 10.07 23.45 -4.39
CA ARG A 13 8.79 23.30 -3.70
C ARG A 13 8.47 21.83 -3.42
N ALA A 14 8.73 20.93 -4.37
CA ALA A 14 8.58 19.49 -4.23
C ALA A 14 9.52 18.95 -3.15
N ARG A 15 10.82 19.30 -3.20
CA ARG A 15 11.78 18.90 -2.17
C ARG A 15 11.38 19.36 -0.78
N ALA A 16 10.95 20.62 -0.63
CA ALA A 16 10.50 21.13 0.67
C ALA A 16 9.23 20.41 1.16
N ARG A 17 8.33 19.98 0.26
CA ARG A 17 7.16 19.18 0.62
C ARG A 17 7.58 17.81 1.15
N GLU A 18 8.54 17.15 0.48
CA GLU A 18 9.11 15.88 0.95
C GLU A 18 9.80 16.01 2.32
N GLU A 19 10.53 17.10 2.58
CA GLU A 19 11.15 17.36 3.90
C GLU A 19 10.11 17.35 5.05
N PHE A 20 8.92 17.91 4.80
CA PHE A 20 7.84 17.90 5.78
C PHE A 20 7.20 16.52 5.94
N ILE A 21 7.09 15.75 4.86
CA ILE A 21 6.57 14.38 4.92
C ILE A 21 7.57 13.48 5.66
N ASP A 22 8.87 13.60 5.40
CA ASP A 22 9.94 12.91 6.13
C ASP A 22 9.90 13.24 7.63
N ALA A 23 9.73 14.51 7.97
CA ALA A 23 9.56 14.94 9.35
C ALA A 23 8.30 14.33 9.98
N ALA A 24 7.19 14.28 9.25
CA ALA A 24 5.96 13.66 9.73
C ALA A 24 6.14 12.17 10.04
N TYR A 25 6.82 11.41 9.18
CA TYR A 25 7.14 10.00 9.45
C TYR A 25 7.93 9.86 10.75
N ARG A 26 9.00 10.65 10.94
CA ARG A 26 9.80 10.61 12.17
C ARG A 26 8.99 10.95 13.42
N VAL A 27 8.12 11.97 13.34
CA VAL A 27 7.24 12.33 14.47
C VAL A 27 6.26 11.20 14.77
N ILE A 28 5.63 10.62 13.75
CA ILE A 28 4.65 9.54 13.91
C ILE A 28 5.31 8.29 14.51
N ASP A 29 6.46 7.90 13.99
CA ASP A 29 7.19 6.73 14.49
C ASP A 29 7.60 6.92 15.96
N ALA A 30 8.12 8.10 16.32
CA ALA A 30 8.59 8.38 17.66
C ALA A 30 7.49 8.63 18.70
N HIS A 31 6.40 9.31 18.32
CA HIS A 31 5.39 9.84 19.27
C HIS A 31 4.01 9.22 19.11
N GLY A 32 3.81 8.33 18.12
CA GLY A 32 2.56 7.65 17.88
C GLY A 32 1.70 8.26 16.76
N PRO A 33 0.55 7.65 16.45
CA PRO A 33 -0.21 7.88 15.22
C PRO A 33 -0.99 9.21 15.17
N ARG A 34 -0.71 10.16 16.06
CA ARG A 34 -1.47 11.43 16.16
C ARG A 34 -0.53 12.63 16.22
N PRO A 35 0.24 12.88 15.14
CA PRO A 35 1.21 13.96 15.14
C PRO A 35 0.51 15.32 15.15
N SER A 36 1.06 16.28 15.89
CA SER A 36 0.60 17.66 15.78
C SER A 36 1.33 18.40 14.65
N MET A 37 0.66 19.35 14.01
CA MET A 37 1.27 20.20 12.98
C MET A 37 2.48 20.99 13.51
N ASN A 38 2.52 21.26 14.82
CA ASN A 38 3.64 21.96 15.45
C ASN A 38 4.86 21.03 15.55
N ASP A 39 4.66 19.79 15.98
CA ASP A 39 5.74 18.81 16.12
C ASP A 39 6.39 18.53 14.75
N ILE A 40 5.57 18.38 13.71
CA ILE A 40 6.06 18.16 12.34
C ILE A 40 6.88 19.35 11.84
N ALA A 41 6.40 20.57 12.07
CA ALA A 41 7.14 21.77 11.69
C ALA A 41 8.49 21.87 12.44
N GLN A 42 8.49 21.59 13.74
CA GLN A 42 9.69 21.60 14.57
C GLN A 42 10.69 20.54 14.11
N GLU A 43 10.23 19.31 13.85
CA GLU A 43 11.04 18.20 13.35
C GLU A 43 11.63 18.49 11.95
N ALA A 44 10.93 19.26 11.13
CA ALA A 44 11.42 19.75 9.84
C ALA A 44 12.37 20.97 9.96
N GLY A 45 12.69 21.44 11.17
CA GLY A 45 13.47 22.67 11.37
C GLY A 45 12.79 23.92 10.80
N ALA A 46 11.46 23.94 10.81
CA ALA A 46 10.64 24.94 10.15
C ALA A 46 9.59 25.55 11.10
N THR A 47 8.98 26.65 10.67
CA THR A 47 7.86 27.26 11.38
C THR A 47 6.52 26.75 10.84
N LYS A 48 5.48 26.76 11.68
CA LYS A 48 4.12 26.39 11.27
C LYS A 48 3.63 27.19 10.04
N PRO A 49 3.85 28.52 9.94
CA PRO A 49 3.53 29.26 8.71
C PRO A 49 4.31 28.79 7.47
N ARG A 50 5.55 28.30 7.62
CA ARG A 50 6.29 27.72 6.47
C ARG A 50 5.61 26.45 6.00
N LEU A 51 5.19 25.58 6.91
CA LEU A 51 4.48 24.34 6.58
C LEU A 51 3.18 24.66 5.79
N TYR A 52 2.35 25.57 6.27
CA TYR A 52 1.10 25.96 5.59
C TYR A 52 1.29 26.67 4.23
N ARG A 53 2.51 27.05 3.85
CA ARG A 53 2.78 27.49 2.47
C ARG A 53 2.86 26.32 1.49
N HIS A 54 3.14 25.11 1.98
CA HIS A 54 3.26 23.90 1.19
C HIS A 54 2.03 23.00 1.24
N PHE A 55 1.24 23.10 2.32
CA PHE A 55 0.01 22.34 2.51
C PHE A 55 -1.14 23.28 2.85
N GLU A 56 -2.28 23.10 2.19
CA GLU A 56 -3.46 23.94 2.37
C GLU A 56 -4.00 23.83 3.80
N ASP A 57 -4.05 22.61 4.31
CA ASP A 57 -4.50 22.28 5.65
C ASP A 57 -3.86 20.99 6.18
N LYS A 58 -4.39 20.49 7.29
CA LYS A 58 -3.97 19.22 7.90
C LYS A 58 -4.32 18.02 7.01
N ALA A 59 -5.44 18.06 6.30
CA ALA A 59 -5.90 16.97 5.45
C ALA A 59 -5.00 16.80 4.21
N ASP A 60 -4.53 17.90 3.60
CA ASP A 60 -3.58 17.84 2.47
C ASP A 60 -2.23 17.22 2.88
N LEU A 61 -1.71 17.57 4.07
CA LEU A 61 -0.51 16.91 4.61
C LEU A 61 -0.75 15.42 4.86
N TYR A 62 -1.90 15.07 5.42
CA TYR A 62 -2.23 13.68 5.75
C TYR A 62 -2.41 12.84 4.49
N LYS A 63 -3.04 13.41 3.46
CA LYS A 63 -3.11 12.82 2.13
C LYS A 63 -1.73 12.62 1.53
N ALA A 64 -0.82 13.60 1.66
CA ALA A 64 0.54 13.45 1.18
C ALA A 64 1.30 12.29 1.84
N ILE A 65 1.11 12.11 3.16
CA ILE A 65 1.68 10.97 3.92
C ILE A 65 1.09 9.65 3.40
N ALA A 66 -0.23 9.59 3.20
CA ALA A 66 -0.92 8.42 2.68
C ALA A 66 -0.50 8.06 1.25
N ASP A 67 -0.40 9.06 0.35
CA ASP A 67 0.05 8.90 -1.03
C ASP A 67 1.49 8.36 -1.09
N ARG A 68 2.37 8.88 -0.24
CA ARG A 68 3.75 8.37 -0.11
C ARG A 68 3.76 6.93 0.39
N THR A 69 3.05 6.63 1.48
CA THR A 69 2.99 5.27 2.06
C THR A 69 2.47 4.27 1.02
N THR A 70 1.40 4.64 0.31
CA THR A 70 0.81 3.84 -0.77
C THR A 70 1.81 3.58 -1.89
N ASN A 71 2.57 4.59 -2.29
CA ASN A 71 3.59 4.46 -3.32
C ASN A 71 4.76 3.58 -2.89
N ASP A 72 5.21 3.69 -1.64
CA ASP A 72 6.31 2.90 -1.09
C ASP A 72 5.90 1.41 -0.99
N VAL A 73 4.69 1.14 -0.49
CA VAL A 73 4.09 -0.21 -0.50
C VAL A 73 3.99 -0.75 -1.93
N TYR A 74 3.46 0.04 -2.86
CA TYR A 74 3.31 -0.39 -4.25
C TYR A 74 4.65 -0.73 -4.91
N LYS A 75 5.68 0.10 -4.74
CA LYS A 75 7.03 -0.14 -5.28
C LYS A 75 7.67 -1.41 -4.73
N LEU A 76 7.35 -1.75 -3.50
CA LEU A 76 7.84 -2.97 -2.87
C LEU A 76 7.09 -4.21 -3.39
N VAL A 77 5.77 -4.12 -3.44
CA VAL A 77 4.89 -5.25 -3.72
C VAL A 77 4.84 -5.58 -5.21
N ALA A 78 4.69 -4.58 -6.09
CA ALA A 78 4.45 -4.80 -7.52
C ALA A 78 5.56 -5.61 -8.24
N PRO A 79 6.86 -5.39 -8.00
CA PRO A 79 7.91 -6.19 -8.64
C PRO A 79 7.92 -7.65 -8.18
N ARG A 80 7.40 -7.95 -6.98
CA ARG A 80 7.33 -9.32 -6.42
C ARG A 80 6.15 -10.12 -6.96
N PHE A 81 5.15 -9.45 -7.55
CA PHE A 81 4.07 -10.07 -8.34
C PHE A 81 4.53 -10.56 -9.72
N ASN A 82 5.82 -10.88 -9.90
CA ASN A 82 6.35 -11.50 -11.10
C ASN A 82 6.36 -13.04 -10.95
N PHE A 83 5.23 -13.66 -11.29
CA PHE A 83 5.01 -15.10 -11.20
C PHE A 83 5.83 -15.94 -12.19
N LEU A 84 6.63 -15.32 -13.07
CA LEU A 84 7.30 -16.04 -14.16
C LEU A 84 8.45 -16.94 -13.69
N LEU A 85 9.07 -16.65 -12.54
CA LEU A 85 10.30 -17.32 -12.09
C LEU A 85 10.16 -18.11 -10.78
N THR A 86 9.03 -17.98 -10.07
CA THR A 86 8.76 -18.67 -8.81
C THR A 86 7.38 -19.29 -8.82
N THR A 87 7.09 -20.15 -7.85
CA THR A 87 5.74 -20.68 -7.69
C THR A 87 4.77 -19.56 -7.25
N PRO A 88 3.48 -19.63 -7.59
CA PRO A 88 2.52 -18.60 -7.17
C PRO A 88 2.36 -18.45 -5.66
N HIS A 89 2.49 -19.54 -4.89
CA HIS A 89 2.56 -19.45 -3.43
C HIS A 89 3.79 -18.70 -2.93
N GLU A 90 4.98 -19.00 -3.46
CA GLU A 90 6.21 -18.28 -3.07
C GLU A 90 6.16 -16.80 -3.45
N ALA A 91 5.68 -16.48 -4.65
CA ALA A 91 5.53 -15.09 -5.10
C ALA A 91 4.58 -14.31 -4.18
N LEU A 92 3.45 -14.91 -3.83
CA LEU A 92 2.47 -14.31 -2.93
C LEU A 92 3.06 -14.14 -1.53
N HIS A 93 3.72 -15.18 -1.00
CA HIS A 93 4.37 -15.13 0.30
C HIS A 93 5.40 -14.00 0.35
N HIS A 94 6.31 -13.92 -0.62
CA HIS A 94 7.32 -12.85 -0.69
C HIS A 94 6.71 -11.45 -0.78
N ALA A 95 5.63 -11.27 -1.54
CA ALA A 95 4.93 -9.99 -1.64
C ALA A 95 4.32 -9.56 -0.30
N ILE A 96 3.67 -10.49 0.40
CA ILE A 96 3.05 -10.24 1.71
C ILE A 96 4.12 -10.03 2.79
N THR A 97 5.24 -10.79 2.76
CA THR A 97 6.38 -10.58 3.66
C THR A 97 6.93 -9.17 3.52
N GLY A 98 7.18 -8.71 2.29
CA GLY A 98 7.68 -7.34 2.07
C GLY A 98 6.72 -6.29 2.65
N TYR A 99 5.41 -6.44 2.40
CA TYR A 99 4.40 -5.56 3.00
C TYR A 99 4.47 -5.58 4.54
N ALA A 100 4.49 -6.77 5.14
CA ALA A 100 4.50 -6.94 6.59
C ALA A 100 5.75 -6.35 7.24
N GLU A 101 6.92 -6.46 6.59
CA GLU A 101 8.17 -5.85 7.04
C GLU A 101 8.06 -4.32 7.13
N VAL A 102 7.47 -3.67 6.12
CA VAL A 102 7.26 -2.21 6.12
C VAL A 102 6.28 -1.78 7.21
N VAL A 103 5.20 -2.53 7.40
CA VAL A 103 4.26 -2.27 8.49
C VAL A 103 4.94 -2.40 9.85
N ALA A 104 5.78 -3.42 10.02
CA ALA A 104 6.48 -3.64 11.27
C ALA A 104 7.58 -2.59 11.51
N GLU A 105 8.17 -2.01 10.45
CA GLU A 105 9.13 -0.90 10.53
C GLU A 105 8.46 0.42 10.94
N HIS A 106 7.26 0.71 10.40
CA HIS A 106 6.52 1.95 10.64
C HIS A 106 5.12 1.74 11.21
N PRO A 107 4.96 1.00 12.33
CA PRO A 107 3.64 0.58 12.79
C PRO A 107 2.74 1.76 13.18
N ASN A 108 3.32 2.88 13.62
CA ASN A 108 2.56 4.09 13.93
C ASN A 108 2.09 4.84 12.68
N VAL A 109 2.78 4.73 11.54
CA VAL A 109 2.33 5.28 10.26
C VAL A 109 1.10 4.53 9.77
N PHE A 110 1.12 3.19 9.84
CA PHE A 110 -0.06 2.39 9.47
C PHE A 110 -1.22 2.57 10.44
N ARG A 111 -0.95 2.69 11.76
CA ARG A 111 -1.97 3.12 12.72
C ARG A 111 -2.49 4.50 12.41
N PHE A 112 -1.66 5.46 11.99
CA PHE A 112 -2.11 6.80 11.59
C PHE A 112 -3.07 6.75 10.39
N LEU A 113 -2.77 5.90 9.40
CA LEU A 113 -3.63 5.69 8.24
C LEU A 113 -4.95 4.99 8.61
N ALA A 114 -4.92 4.04 9.56
CA ALA A 114 -6.11 3.38 10.08
C ALA A 114 -6.95 4.29 11.02
N ASP A 115 -6.29 5.04 11.91
CA ASP A 115 -6.89 5.97 12.89
C ASP A 115 -7.45 7.25 12.24
N GLY A 116 -7.13 7.52 10.97
CA GLY A 116 -7.47 8.74 10.24
C GLY A 116 -8.95 9.14 10.24
N GLU A 117 -9.82 8.32 10.82
CA GLU A 117 -11.25 8.52 10.96
C GLU A 117 -11.76 8.82 12.38
N LEU A 118 -11.13 8.39 13.47
CA LEU A 118 -11.96 8.12 14.65
C LEU A 118 -12.51 9.38 15.35
N LYS A 119 -11.88 10.56 15.24
CA LYS A 119 -12.46 11.83 15.75
C LYS A 119 -11.92 13.05 14.99
N GLN A 120 -12.87 13.89 14.53
CA GLN A 120 -12.79 15.29 14.07
C GLN A 120 -12.89 15.49 12.54
N ASP A 121 -14.09 15.91 12.11
CA ASP A 121 -14.41 16.64 10.87
C ASP A 121 -14.54 15.90 9.52
N GLY A 122 -15.39 14.86 9.46
CA GLY A 122 -16.25 14.55 8.30
C GLY A 122 -15.62 14.11 6.96
N GLY A 123 -14.30 14.21 6.79
CA GLY A 123 -13.57 13.87 5.55
C GLY A 123 -12.62 12.66 5.64
N GLY A 124 -12.44 12.08 6.82
CA GLY A 124 -11.42 11.03 7.07
C GLY A 124 -11.68 9.69 6.39
N SER A 125 -12.95 9.28 6.25
CA SER A 125 -13.32 8.02 5.58
C SER A 125 -12.90 7.97 4.13
N ALA A 126 -12.88 9.14 3.48
CA ALA A 126 -12.43 9.25 2.12
C ALA A 126 -10.95 8.86 1.98
N LEU A 127 -10.08 9.13 2.97
CA LEU A 127 -8.65 8.91 2.82
C LEU A 127 -8.29 7.42 2.78
N SER A 128 -8.77 6.62 3.74
CA SER A 128 -8.51 5.18 3.77
C SER A 128 -9.15 4.47 2.57
N LEU A 129 -10.36 4.88 2.19
CA LEU A 129 -11.02 4.39 0.98
C LEU A 129 -10.27 4.80 -0.30
N ASP A 130 -9.71 6.01 -0.35
CA ASP A 130 -8.92 6.49 -1.48
C ASP A 130 -7.61 5.72 -1.61
N VAL A 131 -6.90 5.46 -0.51
CA VAL A 131 -5.69 4.60 -0.47
C VAL A 131 -6.01 3.20 -0.96
N GLU A 132 -7.06 2.59 -0.42
CA GLU A 132 -7.45 1.23 -0.78
C GLU A 132 -7.90 1.16 -2.26
N ARG A 133 -8.60 2.19 -2.76
CA ARG A 133 -9.00 2.31 -4.17
C ARG A 133 -7.80 2.50 -5.09
N ASP A 134 -6.83 3.34 -4.71
CA ASP A 134 -5.61 3.57 -5.49
C ASP A 134 -4.78 2.29 -5.61
N LEU A 135 -4.51 1.61 -4.49
CA LEU A 135 -3.84 0.30 -4.48
C LEU A 135 -4.58 -0.73 -5.34
N THR A 136 -5.92 -0.81 -5.20
CA THR A 136 -6.75 -1.70 -6.00
C THR A 136 -6.56 -1.43 -7.50
N ASN A 137 -6.62 -0.16 -7.93
CA ASN A 137 -6.50 0.19 -9.34
C ASN A 137 -5.10 -0.12 -9.88
N ARG A 138 -4.04 0.17 -9.11
CA ARG A 138 -2.66 -0.12 -9.52
C ARG A 138 -2.39 -1.62 -9.64
N LEU A 139 -2.83 -2.42 -8.66
CA LEU A 139 -2.65 -3.88 -8.69
C LEU A 139 -3.52 -4.55 -9.76
N ALA A 140 -4.76 -4.11 -9.93
CA ALA A 140 -5.63 -4.60 -11.00
C ALA A 140 -5.03 -4.29 -12.38
N GLY A 141 -4.41 -3.12 -12.58
CA GLY A 141 -3.73 -2.79 -13.84
C GLY A 141 -2.56 -3.73 -14.16
N VAL A 142 -1.77 -4.10 -13.16
CA VAL A 142 -0.70 -5.11 -13.31
C VAL A 142 -1.29 -6.47 -13.68
N ALA A 143 -2.33 -6.91 -12.96
CA ALA A 143 -2.98 -8.19 -13.22
C ALA A 143 -3.62 -8.25 -14.62
N SER A 144 -4.37 -7.21 -15.04
CA SER A 144 -4.96 -7.11 -16.37
C SER A 144 -3.89 -7.22 -17.46
N THR A 145 -2.75 -6.54 -17.32
CA THR A 145 -1.65 -6.62 -18.29
C THR A 145 -1.12 -8.06 -18.44
N ILE A 146 -1.04 -8.82 -17.34
CA ILE A 146 -0.62 -10.22 -17.35
C ILE A 146 -1.67 -11.10 -18.03
N PHE A 147 -2.95 -10.94 -17.71
CA PHE A 147 -4.02 -11.76 -18.27
C PHE A 147 -4.31 -11.48 -19.74
N ASP A 148 -4.20 -10.23 -20.18
CA ASP A 148 -4.30 -9.85 -21.60
C ASP A 148 -3.24 -10.58 -22.43
N SER A 149 -2.05 -10.84 -21.87
CA SER A 149 -0.97 -11.57 -22.57
C SER A 149 -1.27 -13.06 -22.81
N VAL A 150 -2.28 -13.62 -22.12
CA VAL A 150 -2.70 -15.03 -22.23
C VAL A 150 -4.14 -15.17 -22.75
N SER A 151 -4.74 -14.09 -23.24
CA SER A 151 -6.11 -14.06 -23.81
C SER A 151 -7.22 -14.55 -22.86
N ALA A 152 -7.08 -14.30 -21.56
CA ALA A 152 -8.12 -14.61 -20.57
C ALA A 152 -9.08 -13.42 -20.40
N ASP A 153 -10.39 -13.67 -20.42
CA ASP A 153 -11.39 -12.66 -20.06
C ASP A 153 -11.36 -12.43 -18.54
N VAL A 154 -10.99 -11.23 -18.12
CA VAL A 154 -10.77 -10.88 -16.71
C VAL A 154 -11.50 -9.61 -16.30
N SER A 155 -12.68 -9.36 -16.88
CA SER A 155 -13.53 -8.20 -16.54
C SER A 155 -13.73 -8.01 -15.03
N ASP A 156 -13.71 -9.10 -14.26
CA ASP A 156 -13.94 -9.13 -12.81
C ASP A 156 -12.66 -8.99 -11.96
N VAL A 157 -11.46 -8.86 -12.56
CA VAL A 157 -10.16 -8.85 -11.83
C VAL A 157 -10.09 -7.72 -10.78
N ARG A 158 -10.79 -6.61 -11.03
CA ARG A 158 -10.87 -5.50 -10.06
C ARG A 158 -11.55 -5.91 -8.76
N PHE A 159 -12.55 -6.79 -8.79
CA PHE A 159 -13.20 -7.29 -7.58
C PHE A 159 -12.23 -8.17 -6.77
N THR A 160 -11.48 -9.03 -7.45
CA THR A 160 -10.44 -9.88 -6.83
C THR A 160 -9.32 -9.04 -6.22
N ALA A 161 -8.80 -8.07 -6.97
CA ALA A 161 -7.77 -7.15 -6.47
C ALA A 161 -8.28 -6.34 -5.27
N ARG A 162 -9.52 -5.84 -5.34
CA ARG A 162 -10.16 -5.13 -4.23
C ARG A 162 -10.29 -6.00 -2.99
N ALA A 163 -10.73 -7.26 -3.14
CA ALA A 163 -10.87 -8.20 -2.04
C ALA A 163 -9.51 -8.54 -1.41
N ALA A 164 -8.48 -8.77 -2.23
CA ALA A 164 -7.12 -9.03 -1.76
C ALA A 164 -6.57 -7.82 -0.96
N VAL A 165 -6.68 -6.60 -1.51
CA VAL A 165 -6.27 -5.37 -0.80
C VAL A 165 -7.05 -5.18 0.50
N GLY A 166 -8.37 -5.41 0.47
CA GLY A 166 -9.22 -5.32 1.66
C GLY A 166 -8.78 -6.30 2.76
N ILE A 167 -8.48 -7.56 2.41
CA ILE A 167 -7.92 -8.55 3.35
C ILE A 167 -6.63 -8.00 3.97
N MET A 168 -5.68 -7.51 3.17
CA MET A 168 -4.41 -6.96 3.65
C MET A 168 -4.63 -5.80 4.62
N VAL A 169 -5.45 -4.81 4.26
CA VAL A 169 -5.69 -3.61 5.07
C VAL A 169 -6.45 -3.94 6.35
N SER A 170 -7.55 -4.70 6.27
CA SER A 170 -8.37 -5.03 7.44
C SER A 170 -7.65 -5.93 8.45
N THR A 171 -6.81 -6.86 7.98
CA THR A 171 -6.02 -7.72 8.88
C THR A 171 -4.83 -6.97 9.50
N THR A 172 -4.32 -5.93 8.84
CA THR A 172 -3.22 -5.11 9.38
C THR A 172 -3.62 -4.39 10.67
N ASP A 173 -4.83 -3.81 10.70
CA ASP A 173 -5.35 -3.18 11.92
C ASP A 173 -5.43 -4.18 13.08
N LEU A 174 -6.03 -5.35 12.83
CA LEU A 174 -6.14 -6.43 13.82
C LEU A 174 -4.77 -6.90 14.33
N TRP A 175 -3.79 -7.02 13.45
CA TRP A 175 -2.42 -7.42 13.81
C TRP A 175 -1.70 -6.35 14.62
N LEU A 176 -1.85 -5.07 14.27
CA LEU A 176 -1.25 -3.96 15.02
C LEU A 176 -1.91 -3.75 16.39
N GLU A 177 -3.19 -4.09 16.51
CA GLU A 177 -3.94 -4.14 17.78
C GLU A 177 -3.45 -5.30 18.66
N SER A 178 -3.36 -6.52 18.11
CA SER A 178 -2.89 -7.69 18.86
C SER A 178 -1.41 -7.60 19.26
N SER A 179 -0.62 -6.82 18.53
CA SER A 179 0.79 -6.55 18.83
C SER A 179 1.00 -5.47 19.90
N LYS A 180 -0.06 -4.91 20.50
CA LYS A 180 0.07 -3.90 21.57
C LYS A 180 0.83 -4.48 22.77
N GLY A 181 1.90 -3.81 23.16
CA GLY A 181 2.76 -4.23 24.28
C GLY A 181 3.97 -5.09 23.88
N ALA A 182 4.03 -5.56 22.63
CA ALA A 182 5.25 -6.13 22.07
C ALA A 182 6.25 -5.03 21.69
N ALA A 183 7.55 -5.37 21.68
CA ALA A 183 8.60 -4.44 21.23
C ALA A 183 8.47 -4.10 19.73
N LYS A 184 8.04 -5.08 18.91
CA LYS A 184 7.78 -4.92 17.47
C LYS A 184 6.71 -5.95 17.03
N PRO A 185 5.81 -5.61 16.10
CA PRO A 185 4.92 -6.58 15.46
C PRO A 185 5.70 -7.67 14.72
N ASP A 186 5.25 -8.92 14.77
CA ASP A 186 5.87 -10.07 14.11
C ASP A 186 5.35 -10.24 12.66
N PRO A 187 6.18 -9.99 11.63
CA PRO A 187 5.75 -10.12 10.24
C PRO A 187 5.42 -11.56 9.83
N GLU A 188 6.10 -12.57 10.37
CA GLU A 188 5.88 -13.97 9.99
C GLU A 188 4.50 -14.42 10.41
N TYR A 189 4.10 -14.10 11.64
CA TYR A 189 2.74 -14.34 12.11
C TYR A 189 1.68 -13.72 11.19
N PHE A 190 1.88 -12.48 10.73
CA PHE A 190 0.95 -11.84 9.80
C PHE A 190 0.89 -12.57 8.46
N VAL A 191 2.05 -12.93 7.89
CA VAL A 191 2.13 -13.64 6.60
C VAL A 191 1.41 -14.99 6.67
N ASP A 192 1.61 -15.75 7.75
CA ASP A 192 0.97 -17.05 7.98
C ASP A 192 -0.56 -16.96 8.01
N GLN A 193 -1.11 -15.87 8.58
CA GLN A 193 -2.55 -15.67 8.61
C GLN A 193 -3.11 -15.18 7.26
N VAL A 194 -2.37 -14.34 6.55
CA VAL A 194 -2.92 -13.56 5.42
C VAL A 194 -2.67 -14.21 4.07
N ALA A 195 -1.52 -14.88 3.87
CA ALA A 195 -1.20 -15.54 2.60
C ALA A 195 -2.26 -16.58 2.17
N PRO A 196 -2.78 -17.46 3.05
CA PRO A 196 -3.83 -18.40 2.67
C PRO A 196 -5.14 -17.71 2.26
N LEU A 197 -5.49 -16.58 2.91
CA LEU A 197 -6.71 -15.83 2.60
C LEU A 197 -6.63 -15.17 1.23
N VAL A 198 -5.51 -14.50 0.95
CA VAL A 198 -5.28 -13.86 -0.36
C VAL A 198 -5.20 -14.92 -1.47
N TRP A 199 -4.53 -16.05 -1.20
CA TRP A 199 -4.50 -17.17 -2.14
C TRP A 199 -5.91 -17.69 -2.45
N GLY A 200 -6.75 -17.89 -1.43
CA GLY A 200 -8.13 -18.37 -1.64
C GLY A 200 -8.95 -17.47 -2.55
N VAL A 201 -8.80 -16.14 -2.42
CA VAL A 201 -9.45 -15.16 -3.31
C VAL A 201 -8.92 -15.26 -4.74
N LEU A 202 -7.60 -15.39 -4.91
CA LEU A 202 -6.97 -15.54 -6.22
C LEU A 202 -7.35 -16.86 -6.90
N ASP A 203 -7.29 -17.98 -6.19
CA ASP A 203 -7.64 -19.32 -6.70
C ASP A 203 -9.12 -19.38 -7.12
N ALA A 204 -10.03 -18.83 -6.30
CA ALA A 204 -11.45 -18.76 -6.65
C ALA A 204 -11.68 -17.96 -7.94
N PHE A 205 -10.95 -16.86 -8.12
CA PHE A 205 -10.99 -16.06 -9.34
C PHE A 205 -10.44 -16.83 -10.55
N LEU A 206 -9.28 -17.47 -10.42
CA LEU A 206 -8.66 -18.24 -11.50
C LEU A 206 -9.57 -19.38 -11.97
N ARG A 207 -10.08 -20.18 -11.04
CA ARG A 207 -10.99 -21.30 -11.35
C ARG A 207 -12.28 -20.85 -12.02
N ARG A 208 -12.87 -19.74 -11.57
CA ARG A 208 -14.08 -19.18 -12.18
C ARG A 208 -13.86 -18.77 -13.65
N ASN A 209 -12.63 -18.42 -14.01
CA ASN A 209 -12.23 -18.06 -15.37
C ASN A 209 -11.60 -19.24 -16.13
N GLY A 210 -11.77 -20.48 -15.64
CA GLY A 210 -11.27 -21.69 -16.31
C GLY A 210 -9.76 -21.87 -16.26
N ILE A 211 -9.06 -21.13 -15.40
CA ILE A 211 -7.62 -21.23 -15.21
C ILE A 211 -7.36 -22.09 -13.98
N GLU A 212 -6.81 -23.29 -14.20
CA GLU A 212 -6.29 -24.12 -13.11
C GLU A 212 -4.78 -23.89 -13.00
N LEU A 213 -4.36 -23.46 -11.82
CA LEU A 213 -2.98 -23.17 -11.53
C LEU A 213 -2.56 -24.02 -10.33
N ASP A 214 -1.51 -24.82 -10.51
CA ASP A 214 -0.88 -25.51 -9.38
C ASP A 214 -0.06 -24.47 -8.60
N PRO A 215 -0.43 -24.16 -7.35
CA PRO A 215 0.25 -23.14 -6.55
C PRO A 215 1.72 -23.43 -6.28
N THR A 216 2.13 -24.69 -6.39
CA THR A 216 3.47 -25.20 -6.10
C THR A 216 4.31 -25.40 -7.36
N GLU A 217 3.73 -25.15 -8.53
CA GLU A 217 4.43 -25.22 -9.81
C GLU A 217 4.71 -23.82 -10.36
N PRO A 218 5.92 -23.55 -10.88
CA PRO A 218 6.20 -22.29 -11.55
C PRO A 218 5.22 -21.99 -12.69
N LEU A 219 4.76 -20.73 -12.77
CA LEU A 219 3.70 -20.34 -13.73
C LEU A 219 4.07 -20.63 -15.19
N TYR A 220 5.35 -20.54 -15.56
CA TYR A 220 5.79 -20.82 -16.93
C TYR A 220 5.51 -22.27 -17.35
N LEU A 221 5.54 -23.23 -16.42
CA LEU A 221 5.19 -24.63 -16.69
C LEU A 221 3.67 -24.79 -16.88
N ALA A 222 2.86 -24.12 -16.06
CA ALA A 222 1.41 -24.11 -16.22
C ALA A 222 0.99 -23.49 -17.58
N LEU A 223 1.62 -22.37 -17.97
CA LEU A 223 1.38 -21.72 -19.26
C LEU A 223 1.85 -22.56 -20.46
N ALA A 224 2.94 -23.32 -20.33
CA ALA A 224 3.41 -24.22 -21.38
C ALA A 224 2.41 -25.35 -21.67
N ARG A 225 1.69 -25.83 -20.65
CA ARG A 225 0.63 -26.86 -20.82
C ARG A 225 -0.59 -26.31 -21.56
N ILE A 226 -0.97 -25.06 -21.30
CA ILE A 226 -2.10 -24.39 -21.97
C ILE A 226 -1.81 -24.14 -23.47
N LYS A 227 -0.54 -23.94 -23.84
CA LYS A 227 -0.11 -23.71 -25.24
C LYS A 227 0.26 -24.98 -26.02
N SER A 228 0.23 -26.16 -25.40
CA SER A 228 0.56 -27.41 -26.09
C SER A 228 -0.71 -27.99 -26.75
N PRO A 229 -0.74 -28.20 -28.08
CA PRO A 229 -1.91 -28.69 -28.80
C PRO A 229 -2.26 -30.15 -28.49
#